data_AF-A0A3C0CG26-F1
#
_entry.id   AF-A0A3C0CG26-F1
#
_cell.length_a   1.000
_cell.length_b   1.000
_cell.length_c   1.000
_cell.angle_alpha   90.00
_cell.angle_beta   90.00
_cell.angle_gamma   90.00
#
_symmetry.space_group_name_H-M   'P 1'
#
loop_
_entity.id
_entity.type
_entity.pdbx_description
1 polymer ?
#
loop_
_entity_poly.entity_id
_entity_poly.type
_entity_poly.pdbx_seq_one_letter_code
_entity_poly.pdbx_strand_id
1 'polypeptide(L)'
;AFLVPAGTMVELYATTLHYAPCSVNGRPFRNAIVLPRGTNLPLRSPAEGKGEIRLLFAANKWLIAHPDSGLGADGAFCGLEGEN
;
A
#
# COMPACT_ATOMS: atom_id res chain seq x y z
N ALA A 1 4.60 -14.21 -5.38
CA ALA A 1 4.49 -14.05 -3.91
C ALA A 1 5.76 -14.59 -3.25
N PHE A 2 6.15 -14.05 -2.09
CA PHE A 2 7.32 -14.50 -1.33
C PHE A 2 6.88 -14.93 0.09
N LEU A 3 7.31 -16.11 0.52
CA LEU A 3 7.10 -16.56 1.90
C LEU A 3 8.15 -15.89 2.79
N VAL A 4 7.70 -15.15 3.80
CA VAL A 4 8.56 -14.58 4.84
C VAL A 4 8.47 -15.47 6.08
N PRO A 5 9.56 -16.14 6.50
CA PRO A 5 9.56 -16.95 7.71
C PRO A 5 9.28 -16.12 8.98
N ALA A 6 8.76 -16.77 10.01
CA ALA A 6 8.54 -16.13 11.30
C ALA A 6 9.88 -15.63 11.91
N GLY A 7 9.89 -14.41 12.44
CA GLY A 7 11.09 -13.79 13.00
C GLY A 7 12.01 -13.15 11.95
N THR A 8 11.62 -13.11 10.68
CA THR A 8 12.38 -12.45 9.62
C THR A 8 11.90 -11.02 9.39
N MET A 9 12.84 -10.08 9.35
CA MET A 9 12.61 -8.72 8.85
C MET A 9 12.98 -8.65 7.38
N VAL A 10 12.16 -7.97 6.59
CA VAL A 10 12.45 -7.66 5.19
C VAL A 10 12.37 -6.16 4.98
N GLU A 11 13.25 -5.64 4.14
CA GLU A 11 13.17 -4.26 3.67
C GLU A 11 12.47 -4.25 2.31
N LEU A 12 11.48 -3.36 2.17
CA LEU A 12 10.86 -3.07 0.89
C LEU A 12 11.36 -1.70 0.45
N TYR A 13 12.09 -1.65 -0.65
CA TYR A 13 12.60 -0.39 -1.17
C TYR A 13 11.45 0.51 -1.60
N ALA A 14 11.61 1.83 -1.41
CA ALA A 14 10.56 2.82 -1.65
C ALA A 14 9.96 2.77 -3.07
N THR A 15 10.72 2.31 -4.06
CA THR A 15 10.31 2.18 -5.46
C THR A 15 9.69 0.81 -5.79
N THR A 16 9.49 -0.07 -4.80
CA THR A 16 8.96 -1.41 -5.01
C THR A 16 7.46 -1.45 -4.80
N LEU A 17 6.71 -1.72 -5.88
CA LEU A 17 5.31 -2.07 -5.78
C LEU A 17 5.17 -3.41 -5.04
N HIS A 18 4.37 -3.43 -3.99
CA HIS A 18 4.08 -4.62 -3.20
C HIS A 18 2.64 -4.62 -2.72
N TYR A 19 2.13 -5.80 -2.37
CA TYR A 19 0.83 -5.95 -1.73
C TYR A 19 0.97 -6.01 -0.22
N ALA A 20 -0.10 -5.68 0.51
CA ALA A 20 -0.13 -5.84 1.95
C ALA A 20 0.18 -7.30 2.32
N PRO A 21 0.93 -7.55 3.41
CA PRO A 21 1.20 -8.91 3.87
C PRO A 21 -0.10 -9.70 4.01
N CYS A 22 -0.08 -10.95 3.53
CA CYS A 22 -1.26 -11.81 3.50
C CYS A 22 -1.02 -13.13 4.22
N SER A 23 -2.12 -13.73 4.68
CA SER A 23 -2.10 -15.00 5.38
C SER A 23 -1.72 -16.15 4.44
N VAL A 24 -1.00 -17.14 4.97
CA VAL A 24 -0.68 -18.37 4.24
C VAL A 24 -1.62 -19.48 4.71
N ASN A 25 -2.35 -20.10 3.78
CA ASN A 25 -3.28 -21.21 4.06
C ASN A 25 -4.30 -20.88 5.16
N GLY A 26 -4.84 -19.65 5.16
CA GLY A 26 -5.81 -19.19 6.16
C GLY A 26 -5.26 -19.04 7.58
N ARG A 27 -3.96 -19.22 7.80
CA ARG A 27 -3.34 -19.08 9.12
C ARG A 27 -3.19 -17.60 9.48
N PRO A 28 -3.52 -17.20 10.71
CA PRO A 28 -3.28 -15.83 11.15
C PRO A 28 -1.78 -15.56 11.24
N PHE A 29 -1.40 -14.31 11.03
CA PHE A 29 -0.06 -13.83 11.29
C PHE A 29 -0.13 -12.45 11.97
N ARG A 30 0.98 -12.05 12.61
CA ARG A 30 1.16 -10.69 13.13
C ARG A 30 2.44 -10.14 12.55
N ASN A 31 2.43 -8.86 12.20
CA ASN A 31 3.62 -8.15 11.76
C ASN A 31 3.74 -6.81 12.47
N ALA A 32 4.92 -6.23 12.40
CA ALA A 32 5.18 -4.84 12.72
C ALA A 32 5.66 -4.14 11.45
N ILE A 33 5.21 -2.91 11.24
CA ILE A 33 5.60 -2.09 10.09
C ILE A 33 6.40 -0.91 10.64
N VAL A 34 7.66 -0.81 10.23
CA VAL A 34 8.55 0.30 10.60
C VAL A 34 8.67 1.23 9.40
N LEU A 35 8.38 2.51 9.62
CA LEU A 35 8.36 3.52 8.56
C LEU A 35 9.11 4.78 9.02
N PRO A 36 9.62 5.59 8.09
CA PRO A 36 10.09 6.93 8.41
C PRO A 36 9.04 7.74 9.17
N ARG A 37 9.50 8.60 10.06
CA ARG A 37 8.63 9.49 10.84
C ARG A 37 7.82 10.37 9.89
N GLY A 38 6.50 10.41 10.10
CA GLY A 38 5.57 11.23 9.32
C GLY A 38 4.93 10.52 8.12
N THR A 39 5.29 9.28 7.84
CA THR A 39 4.58 8.44 6.85
C THR A 39 3.13 8.16 7.30
N ASN A 40 2.22 8.02 6.34
CA ASN A 40 0.77 7.79 6.52
C ASN A 40 -0.04 8.97 7.10
N LEU A 41 0.58 10.12 7.34
CA LEU A 41 -0.17 11.32 7.74
C LEU A 41 -1.00 11.88 6.57
N PRO A 42 -2.08 12.64 6.85
CA PRO A 42 -2.85 13.31 5.81
C PRO A 42 -1.99 14.19 4.90
N LEU A 43 -2.34 14.25 3.62
CA LEU A 43 -1.70 15.16 2.67
C LEU A 43 -1.99 16.61 3.04
N ARG A 44 -0.95 17.45 3.00
CA ARG A 44 -1.06 18.90 3.29
C ARG A 44 -1.51 19.72 2.09
N SER A 45 -1.38 19.18 0.89
CA SER A 45 -1.81 19.82 -0.36
C SER A 45 -2.32 18.75 -1.33
N PRO A 46 -3.37 19.02 -2.12
CA PRO A 46 -3.84 18.09 -3.13
C PRO A 46 -2.71 17.81 -4.11
N ALA A 47 -2.51 16.53 -4.39
CA ALA A 47 -1.57 16.04 -5.38
C ALA A 47 -2.01 16.59 -6.76
N GLU A 48 -1.21 17.43 -7.42
CA GLU A 48 -1.47 17.82 -8.82
C GLU A 48 -1.50 16.54 -9.66
N GLY A 49 -2.68 16.04 -10.03
CA GLY A 49 -2.93 14.65 -10.45
C GLY A 49 -2.29 14.16 -11.75
N LYS A 50 -1.02 14.49 -12.01
CA LYS A 50 -0.23 14.10 -13.18
C LYS A 50 0.84 13.08 -12.78
N GLY A 51 1.08 12.08 -13.64
CA GLY A 51 2.09 11.05 -13.38
C GLY A 51 1.83 10.25 -12.10
N GLU A 52 2.89 9.84 -11.39
CA GLU A 52 2.78 9.06 -10.14
C GLU A 52 2.14 9.84 -8.98
N ILE A 53 2.10 11.17 -9.06
CA ILE A 53 1.47 12.04 -8.05
C ILE A 53 -0.02 11.68 -7.89
N ARG A 54 -0.69 11.21 -8.95
CA ARG A 54 -2.08 10.74 -8.89
C ARG A 54 -2.29 9.50 -8.00
N LEU A 55 -1.22 8.76 -7.71
CA LEU A 55 -1.28 7.56 -6.86
C LEU A 55 -1.02 7.92 -5.39
N LEU A 56 -0.61 9.16 -5.08
CA LEU A 56 -0.28 9.59 -3.73
C LEU A 56 -1.55 9.68 -2.88
N PHE A 57 -1.65 8.83 -1.87
CA PHE A 57 -2.83 8.69 -1.01
C PHE A 57 -2.61 9.30 0.38
N ALA A 58 -1.40 9.19 0.93
CA ALA A 58 -1.00 9.81 2.19
C ALA A 58 0.48 10.19 2.15
N ALA A 59 0.98 10.89 3.16
CA ALA A 59 2.39 11.27 3.24
C ALA A 59 3.29 10.03 3.08
N ASN A 60 4.15 10.04 2.06
CA ASN A 60 5.02 8.93 1.67
C ASN A 60 4.29 7.59 1.38
N LYS A 61 3.03 7.62 0.93
CA LYS A 61 2.24 6.43 0.61
C LYS A 61 1.54 6.59 -0.73
N TRP A 62 1.98 5.79 -1.70
CA TRP A 62 1.33 5.62 -3.00
C TRP A 62 0.45 4.36 -2.94
N LEU A 63 -0.73 4.43 -3.54
CA LEU A 63 -1.73 3.38 -3.48
C LEU A 63 -2.46 3.25 -4.82
N ILE A 64 -2.55 2.01 -5.31
CA ILE A 64 -3.40 1.62 -6.42
C ILE A 64 -4.45 0.67 -5.85
N ALA A 65 -5.72 0.95 -6.12
CA ALA A 65 -6.85 0.19 -5.63
C ALA A 65 -7.53 -0.58 -6.76
N HIS A 66 -8.17 -1.70 -6.40
CA HIS A 66 -9.20 -2.33 -7.23
C HIS A 66 -10.53 -1.59 -7.05
N PRO A 67 -11.36 -1.43 -8.10
CA PRO A 67 -12.68 -0.80 -7.98
C PRO A 67 -13.55 -1.38 -6.84
N ASP A 68 -13.47 -2.69 -6.62
CA ASP A 68 -14.26 -3.39 -5.60
C ASP A 68 -13.76 -3.21 -4.16
N SER A 69 -12.62 -2.54 -3.96
CA SER A 69 -12.06 -2.32 -2.62
C SER A 69 -12.81 -1.28 -1.80
N GLY A 70 -13.64 -0.44 -2.44
CA GLY A 70 -14.29 0.72 -1.82
C GLY A 70 -13.36 1.92 -1.57
N LEU A 71 -12.04 1.76 -1.69
CA LEU A 71 -11.05 2.81 -1.40
C LEU A 71 -11.09 3.98 -2.40
N GLY A 72 -11.75 3.80 -3.55
CA GLY A 72 -12.00 4.90 -4.49
C GLY A 72 -12.81 6.04 -3.86
N ALA A 73 -13.70 5.74 -2.91
CA ALA A 73 -14.46 6.75 -2.17
C ALA A 73 -13.57 7.63 -1.28
N ASP A 74 -12.42 7.08 -0.85
CA ASP A 74 -11.42 7.77 -0.03
C ASP A 74 -10.37 8.51 -0.88
N GLY A 75 -10.55 8.55 -2.21
CA GLY A 75 -9.65 9.22 -3.14
C GLY A 75 -8.47 8.37 -3.60
N ALA A 76 -8.49 7.05 -3.37
CA ALA A 76 -7.47 6.16 -3.93
C ALA A 76 -7.60 6.08 -5.46
N PHE A 77 -6.45 5.94 -6.14
CA PHE A 77 -6.45 5.71 -7.58
C PHE A 77 -6.90 4.27 -7.89
N CYS A 78 -8.09 4.11 -8.47
CA CYS A 78 -8.58 2.82 -8.96
C CYS A 78 -7.97 2.50 -10.32
N GLY A 79 -7.00 1.59 -10.34
CA GLY A 79 -6.29 1.20 -11.55
C GLY A 79 -5.83 -0.25 -11.60
N LEU A 80 -6.22 -1.07 -10.63
CA LEU A 80 -6.10 -2.53 -10.77
C LEU A 80 -7.28 -3.05 -11.60
N GLU A 81 -7.01 -4.00 -12.48
CA GLU A 81 -7.99 -4.68 -13.32
C GLU A 81 -7.93 -6.20 -13.04
N GLY A 82 -9.06 -6.88 -13.16
CA GLY A 82 -9.16 -8.33 -12.95
C GLY A 82 -10.22 -8.70 -11.91
N GLU A 83 -10.19 -9.96 -11.47
CA GLU A 83 -10.96 -10.40 -10.29
C GLU A 83 -10.18 -10.03 -9.03
N ASN A 84 -10.89 -9.54 -8.02
CA ASN A 84 -10.34 -9.16 -6.72
C ASN A 84 -10.27 -10.37 -5.77
#